data_AF-A0A3B9WSB8-F1
#
_entry.id   AF-A0A3B9WSB8-F1
#
_cell.length_a   1.000
_cell.length_b   1.000
_cell.length_c   1.000
_cell.angle_alpha   90.00
_cell.angle_beta   90.00
_cell.angle_gamma   90.00
#
_symmetry.space_group_name_H-M   'P 1'
#
loop_
_entity.id
_entity.type
_entity.pdbx_description
1 polymer ?
#
loop_
_entity_poly.entity_id
_entity_poly.type
_entity_poly.pdbx_seq_one_letter_code
_entity_poly.pdbx_strand_id
1 'polypeptide(L)' 'MQFALTEEQEAIVATTRSFVERELIPHEEKVEKLGQVPKELEEEIKKKSIDAGIYACNMPTEYGGGGLDSFDT' A
#
# COMPACT_ATOMS: atom_id res chain seq x y z
N MET A 1 -23.91 17.48 -0.05
CA MET A 1 -22.54 16.92 -0.03
C MET A 1 -22.64 15.51 -0.56
N GLN A 2 -21.68 15.10 -1.39
CA GLN A 2 -21.55 13.72 -1.85
C GLN A 2 -20.39 13.09 -1.09
N PHE A 3 -20.63 11.94 -0.44
CA PHE A 3 -19.65 11.26 0.40
C PHE A 3 -19.23 9.88 -0.14
N ALA A 4 -19.81 9.48 -1.27
CA ALA A 4 -19.41 8.25 -1.96
C ALA A 4 -18.02 8.45 -2.58
N LEU A 5 -17.20 7.39 -2.54
CA LEU A 5 -15.92 7.33 -3.22
C LEU A 5 -16.14 7.26 -4.74
N THR A 6 -15.16 7.72 -5.50
CA THR A 6 -15.09 7.47 -6.95
C THR A 6 -14.70 6.02 -7.22
N GLU A 7 -14.94 5.51 -8.43
CA GLU A 7 -14.54 4.15 -8.81
C GLU A 7 -13.02 3.94 -8.67
N GLU A 8 -12.23 4.97 -8.98
CA GLU A 8 -10.78 4.95 -8.80
C GLU A 8 -10.38 4.83 -7.32
N GLN A 9 -11.01 5.64 -6.46
CA GLN A 9 -10.80 5.57 -5.01
C GLN A 9 -11.22 4.20 -4.44
N GLU A 10 -12.33 3.62 -4.92
CA GLU A 10 -12.74 2.26 -4.53
C GLU A 10 -11.71 1.20 -4.96
N ALA A 11 -11.15 1.31 -6.17
CA ALA A 11 -10.11 0.41 -6.65
C ALA A 11 -8.82 0.49 -5.82
N ILE A 12 -8.41 1.70 -5.41
CA ILE A 12 -7.27 1.93 -4.51
C ILE A 12 -7.52 1.26 -3.15
N VAL A 13 -8.71 1.45 -2.57
CA VAL A 13 -9.09 0.83 -1.30
C VAL A 13 -9.08 -0.69 -1.40
N ALA A 14 -9.64 -1.26 -2.46
CA ALA A 14 -9.68 -2.70 -2.68
C ALA A 14 -8.28 -3.30 -2.80
N THR A 15 -7.41 -2.67 -3.60
CA THR A 15 -6.02 -3.11 -3.81
C THR A 15 -5.23 -3.06 -2.51
N THR A 16 -5.33 -1.95 -1.77
CA THR A 16 -4.64 -1.76 -0.49
C THR A 16 -5.09 -2.79 0.54
N ARG A 17 -6.41 -3.03 0.66
CA ARG A 17 -6.95 -4.04 1.58
C ARG A 17 -6.42 -5.44 1.26
N SER A 18 -6.46 -5.82 -0.02
CA SER A 18 -5.97 -7.14 -0.43
C SER A 18 -4.47 -7.30 -0.16
N PHE A 19 -3.68 -6.25 -0.37
CA PHE A 19 -2.26 -6.26 -0.07
C PHE A 19 -1.99 -6.45 1.43
N VAL A 20 -2.70 -5.72 2.29
CA VAL A 20 -2.58 -5.86 3.75
C VAL A 20 -2.90 -7.28 4.18
N GLU A 21 -4.02 -7.84 3.73
CA GLU A 21 -4.48 -9.18 4.10
C GLU A 21 -3.51 -10.29 3.66
N ARG A 22 -2.93 -10.16 2.46
CA ARG A 22 -2.10 -11.21 1.86
C ARG A 22 -0.64 -11.10 2.23
N GLU A 23 -0.13 -9.88 2.39
CA GLU A 23 1.30 -9.61 2.49
C GLU A 23 1.71 -9.07 3.86
N LEU A 24 0.82 -8.42 4.63
CA LEU A 24 1.21 -7.87 5.95
C LEU A 24 0.73 -8.74 7.12
N ILE A 25 -0.58 -9.03 7.18
CA ILE A 25 -1.20 -9.78 8.29
C ILE A 25 -0.49 -11.12 8.59
N PRO A 26 -0.04 -11.93 7.59
CA PRO A 26 0.65 -13.18 7.88
C PRO A 26 1.95 -13.04 8.70
N HIS A 27 2.49 -11.83 8.81
CA HIS A 27 3.73 -11.55 9.53
C HIS A 27 3.51 -10.81 10.87
N GLU A 28 2.26 -10.46 11.21
CA GLU A 28 1.92 -9.64 12.39
C GLU A 28 2.50 -10.24 13.68
N GLU A 29 2.16 -11.49 14.00
CA GLU A 29 2.62 -12.17 15.23
C GLU A 29 4.15 -12.24 15.33
N LYS A 30 4.84 -12.45 14.20
CA LYS A 30 6.31 -12.51 14.15
C LYS A 30 6.91 -11.14 14.45
N VAL A 31 6.40 -10.09 13.80
CA VAL A 31 6.88 -8.72 13.98
C VAL A 31 6.60 -8.23 15.41
N GLU A 32 5.42 -8.52 15.95
CA GLU A 32 5.05 -8.17 17.32
C GLU A 32 6.01 -8.80 18.34
N LYS A 33 6.28 -10.11 18.23
CA LYS A 33 7.23 -10.81 19.13
C LYS A 33 8.65 -10.29 19.02
N LEU A 34 9.09 -9.88 17.84
CA LEU A 34 10.43 -9.35 17.61
C LEU A 34 10.57 -7.88 18.03
N GLY A 35 9.46 -7.14 18.10
CA GLY A 35 9.45 -5.69 18.33
C GLY A 35 10.01 -4.87 17.16
N GLN A 36 10.27 -5.50 16.01
CA GLN A 36 10.81 -4.87 14.81
C GLN A 36 10.49 -5.69 13.56
N VAL A 37 10.47 -5.03 12.40
CA VAL A 37 10.35 -5.69 11.10
C VAL A 37 11.73 -6.20 10.68
N PRO A 38 11.93 -7.50 10.44
CA PRO A 38 13.18 -8.01 9.90
C PRO A 38 13.49 -7.39 8.53
N LYS A 39 14.75 -7.00 8.29
CA LYS A 39 15.16 -6.30 7.07
C LYS A 39 14.78 -7.05 5.78
N GLU A 40 14.97 -8.37 5.75
CA GLU A 40 14.61 -9.19 4.58
C GLU A 40 13.10 -9.15 4.29
N LEU A 41 12.27 -9.12 5.34
CA LEU A 41 10.82 -8.99 5.20
C LEU A 41 10.45 -7.60 4.69
N GLU A 42 11.08 -6.55 5.22
CA GLU A 42 10.89 -5.18 4.72
C GLU A 42 11.19 -5.07 3.22
N GLU A 43 12.32 -5.62 2.77
CA GLU A 43 12.73 -5.61 1.37
C GLU A 43 11.75 -6.38 0.47
N GLU A 44 11.26 -7.53 0.92
CA GLU A 44 10.26 -8.32 0.21
C GLU A 44 8.93 -7.57 0.07
N ILE A 45 8.39 -7.06 1.19
CA ILE A 45 7.13 -6.31 1.20
C ILE A 45 7.24 -5.03 0.39
N LYS A 46 8.37 -4.33 0.48
CA LYS A 46 8.62 -3.13 -0.33
C LYS A 46 8.55 -3.47 -1.81
N LYS A 47 9.23 -4.52 -2.26
CA LYS A 47 9.18 -4.95 -3.67
C LYS A 47 7.74 -5.25 -4.11
N LYS A 48 7.00 -6.03 -3.33
CA LYS A 48 5.60 -6.37 -3.64
C LYS A 48 4.70 -5.13 -3.67
N SER A 49 4.92 -4.15 -2.79
CA SER A 49 4.14 -2.91 -2.77
C SER A 49 4.42 -2.00 -3.98
N ILE A 50 5.65 -2.01 -4.50
CA ILE A 50 6.01 -1.34 -5.76
C ILE A 50 5.30 -2.03 -6.92
N ASP A 51 5.38 -3.36 -7.00
CA ASP A 51 4.74 -4.15 -8.05
C ASP A 51 3.20 -3.99 -8.04
N ALA A 52 2.61 -3.79 -6.86
CA ALA A 52 1.18 -3.51 -6.68
C ALA A 52 0.78 -2.04 -6.92
N GLY A 53 1.74 -1.13 -7.16
CA GLY A 53 1.49 0.28 -7.43
C GLY A 53 1.06 1.13 -6.23
N ILE A 54 1.14 0.57 -5.00
CA ILE A 54 0.72 1.26 -3.77
C ILE A 54 1.89 1.89 -3.02
N TYR A 55 3.14 1.57 -3.40
CA TYR A 55 4.33 2.21 -2.84
C TYR A 55 4.52 3.61 -3.39
N ALA A 56 4.72 4.60 -2.51
CA ALA A 56 4.90 6.00 -2.89
C ALA A 56 3.85 6.47 -3.90
N CYS A 57 2.59 6.04 -3.71
CA CYS A 57 1.51 6.28 -4.65
C CYS A 57 1.24 7.77 -4.91
N ASN A 58 1.60 8.64 -3.96
CA ASN A 58 1.49 10.09 -4.08
C ASN A 58 2.66 10.76 -4.83
N MET A 59 3.72 10.02 -5.15
CA MET A 59 4.86 10.57 -5.90
C MET A 59 4.51 10.66 -7.39
N PRO A 60 5.03 11.65 -8.14
CA PRO A 60 4.81 11.74 -9.56
C PRO A 60 5.28 10.50 -10.32
N THR A 61 4.58 10.15 -11.39
CA THR A 61 4.87 8.99 -12.24
C THR A 61 6.24 9.09 -12.92
N GLU A 62 6.73 10.30 -13.22
CA GLU A 62 8.08 10.53 -13.77
C GLU A 62 9.21 10.08 -12.82
N TYR A 63 8.94 9.95 -11.53
CA TYR A 63 9.86 9.43 -10.51
C TYR A 63 9.55 7.98 -10.10
N GLY A 64 8.62 7.33 -10.81
CA GLY A 64 8.19 5.95 -10.52
C GLY A 64 7.14 5.81 -9.42
N GLY A 65 6.47 6.89 -9.04
CA GLY A 65 5.32 6.85 -8.13
C GLY A 65 3.98 6.63 -8.84
N GLY A 66 2.90 6.62 -8.06
CA GLY A 66 1.54 6.38 -8.56
C GLY A 66 0.80 7.60 -9.12
N GLY A 67 1.30 8.82 -8.85
CA GLY A 67 0.66 10.08 -9.28
C GLY A 67 -0.68 10.37 -8.61
N LEU A 68 -1.04 9.68 -7.54
CA LEU A 68 -2.31 9.83 -6.83
C LEU A 68 -2.31 11.07 -5.95
N ASP A 69 -3.46 11.75 -5.89
CA ASP A 69 -3.67 12.84 -4.93
C ASP A 69 -4.33 12.34 -3.64
N SER A 70 -4.46 13.23 -2.65
CA SER A 70 -5.11 12.89 -1.38
C SER A 70 -6.64 12.96 -1.46
N PHE A 71 -7.14 13.88 -2.28
CA PHE A 71 -8.55 14.15 -2.52
C PHE A 71 -8.63 14.88 -3.86
N ASP A 72 -9.39 14.31 -4.81
CA ASP A 72 -9.68 14.96 -6.08
C ASP A 72 -10.26 16.37 -5.81
N THR A 73 -9.71 17.40 -6.45
CA THR A 73 -10.15 18.81 -6.27
C THR A 73 -11.22 19.23 -7.26
#